data_AF-A0AA97EHZ5-F1
#
_entry.id   AF-A0AA97EHZ5-F1
#
_cell.length_a   1.000
_cell.length_b   1.000
_cell.length_c   1.000
_cell.angle_alpha   90.00
_cell.angle_beta   90.00
_cell.angle_gamma   90.00
#
_symmetry.space_group_name_H-M   'P 1'
#
loop_
_entity.id
_entity.type
_entity.pdbx_description
1 polymer ?
#
loop_
_entity_poly.entity_id
_entity_poly.type
_entity_poly.pdbx_seq_one_letter_code
_entity_poly.pdbx_strand_id
1 'polypeptide(L)'
;MVTQLTRPIAPTAQQLQQTQQRIDTYVNTIASNPDRREGAFPYYLFHKAGTPIQGTVLMFHGFSAKPHQMSRLADYLFGNGFNVYQATLAGHTYKLPDRYWPQVDLKPEILVPLRQKVSADPVLQHFLANVAIADDVGAATPTPVQMVGLMARLRKLEPRLLDIIAAIETDNDPDFDRYFVSSHLDYLSDAQARLAELEALPGPIYTVGLSVGGAVALALAAKNPQRVTKVVAFAPLLEVYGGETRKRYINLAGPLDVKEFGWDELRFPLGCFTAANRFGAFVRRSEQISALRPLPTLMLLTENEDAADLQTNQRFNQSLGRASIFKRYDNHFLHTFPSEALVPHPMVDPLEISQNMSNDYWQPMYQETFRFLSQTQFKGSSLAEITPAPDLPAVPPIAAQS
;
A
#
# COMPACT_ATOMS: atom_id res chain seq x y z
N MET A 1 22.90 3.85 -21.13
CA MET A 1 23.47 4.90 -20.26
C MET A 1 24.33 4.20 -19.23
N VAL A 2 25.57 4.67 -19.03
CA VAL A 2 26.41 4.18 -17.93
C VAL A 2 25.73 4.61 -16.64
N THR A 3 25.21 3.66 -15.88
CA THR A 3 24.69 3.88 -14.52
C THR A 3 25.84 4.46 -13.70
N GLN A 4 25.87 5.77 -13.51
CA GLN A 4 26.76 6.37 -12.52
C GLN A 4 26.31 5.82 -11.18
N LEU A 5 27.11 4.92 -10.61
CA LEU A 5 27.06 4.60 -9.19
C LEU A 5 27.08 5.95 -8.46
N THR A 6 25.95 6.33 -7.84
CA THR A 6 25.88 7.51 -7.01
C THR A 6 26.93 7.35 -5.94
N ARG A 7 27.98 8.19 -5.98
CA ARG A 7 29.02 8.18 -4.96
C ARG A 7 28.35 8.30 -3.59
N PRO A 8 28.75 7.52 -2.57
CA PRO A 8 28.22 7.67 -1.23
C PRO A 8 28.32 9.12 -0.76
N ILE A 9 27.24 9.65 -0.19
CA ILE A 9 27.16 11.03 0.28
C ILE A 9 27.08 11.01 1.80
N ALA A 10 27.77 11.93 2.48
CA ALA A 10 27.76 12.00 3.94
C ALA A 10 26.86 13.15 4.42
N PRO A 11 25.77 12.89 5.16
CA PRO A 11 24.96 13.94 5.78
C PRO A 11 25.77 14.70 6.84
N THR A 12 25.59 16.01 6.90
CA THR A 12 26.14 16.84 7.98
C THR A 12 25.29 16.71 9.26
N ALA A 13 25.87 17.08 10.41
CA ALA A 13 25.14 17.10 11.68
C ALA A 13 23.91 18.04 11.63
N GLN A 14 24.05 19.20 10.98
CA GLN A 14 22.95 20.15 10.82
C GLN A 14 21.79 19.57 9.99
N GLN A 15 22.10 18.88 8.88
CA GLN A 15 21.08 18.25 8.04
C GLN A 15 20.34 17.15 8.79
N LEU A 16 21.06 16.30 9.52
CA LEU A 16 20.45 15.26 10.36
C LEU A 16 19.55 15.87 11.44
N GLN A 17 20.06 16.86 12.18
CA GLN A 17 19.29 17.53 13.24
C GLN A 17 18.01 18.18 12.70
N GLN A 18 18.10 18.88 11.56
CA GLN A 18 16.94 19.52 10.94
C GLN A 18 15.88 18.49 10.53
N THR A 19 16.29 17.37 9.91
CA THR A 19 15.37 16.31 9.51
C THR A 19 14.76 15.61 10.73
N GLN A 20 15.58 15.28 11.73
CA GLN A 20 15.10 14.67 12.99
C GLN A 20 14.06 15.57 13.65
N GLN A 21 14.34 16.88 13.78
CA GLN A 21 13.39 17.83 14.37
C GLN A 21 12.06 17.88 13.63
N ARG A 22 12.06 17.82 12.28
CA ARG A 22 10.83 17.80 11.48
C ARG A 22 10.01 16.53 11.75
N ILE A 23 10.67 15.36 11.75
CA ILE A 23 9.99 14.09 12.03
C ILE A 23 9.50 14.05 13.48
N ASP A 24 10.32 14.44 14.44
CA ASP A 24 9.96 14.48 15.88
C ASP A 24 8.79 15.43 16.14
N THR A 25 8.71 16.55 15.40
CA THR A 25 7.56 17.45 15.46
C THR A 25 6.28 16.73 15.05
N TYR A 26 6.30 15.98 13.94
CA TYR A 26 5.16 15.18 13.50
C TYR A 26 4.81 14.08 14.52
N VAL A 27 5.82 13.34 15.02
CA VAL A 27 5.65 12.32 16.08
C VAL A 27 4.98 12.91 17.32
N ASN A 28 5.36 14.11 17.74
CA ASN A 28 4.76 14.79 18.89
C ASN A 28 3.29 15.16 18.64
N THR A 29 2.90 15.50 17.41
CA THR A 29 1.48 15.73 17.09
C THR A 29 0.65 14.46 17.29
N ILE A 30 1.17 13.30 16.90
CA ILE A 30 0.53 11.99 17.11
C ILE A 30 0.46 11.69 18.61
N ALA A 31 1.57 11.84 19.33
CA ALA A 31 1.65 11.54 20.75
C ALA A 31 0.66 12.35 21.59
N SER A 32 0.43 13.60 21.20
CA SER A 32 -0.51 14.51 21.88
C SER A 32 -1.99 14.22 21.59
N ASN A 33 -2.29 13.38 20.59
CA ASN A 33 -3.67 13.10 20.18
C ASN A 33 -4.28 11.97 21.05
N PRO A 34 -5.49 12.16 21.65
CA PRO A 34 -6.16 11.13 22.45
C PRO A 34 -6.57 9.87 21.66
N ASP A 35 -6.66 9.99 20.33
CA ASP A 35 -7.01 8.89 19.42
C ASP A 35 -5.79 8.19 18.83
N ARG A 36 -4.57 8.46 19.33
CA ARG A 36 -3.36 7.77 18.86
C ARG A 36 -3.52 6.24 18.94
N ARG A 37 -2.94 5.55 17.97
CA ARG A 37 -2.87 4.09 17.88
C ARG A 37 -1.49 3.66 18.38
N GLU A 38 -1.46 2.94 19.49
CA GLU A 38 -0.21 2.46 20.10
C GLU A 38 0.61 1.63 19.10
N GLY A 39 1.91 1.88 19.05
CA GLY A 39 2.85 1.24 18.10
C GLY A 39 2.72 1.68 16.64
N ALA A 40 1.83 2.63 16.30
CA ALA A 40 1.67 3.14 14.93
C ALA A 40 2.48 4.42 14.65
N PHE A 41 3.50 4.69 15.45
CA PHE A 41 4.37 5.85 15.31
C PHE A 41 5.38 5.65 14.16
N PRO A 42 5.61 6.68 13.33
CA PRO A 42 6.71 6.64 12.39
C PRO A 42 8.05 6.68 13.14
N TYR A 43 9.10 6.14 12.54
CA TYR A 43 10.45 6.15 13.12
C TYR A 43 11.52 6.24 12.03
N TYR A 44 12.73 6.66 12.42
CA TYR A 44 13.86 6.76 11.52
C TYR A 44 15.10 6.03 12.07
N LEU A 45 15.92 5.52 11.15
CA LEU A 45 17.25 4.98 11.40
C LEU A 45 18.25 5.79 10.58
N PHE A 46 18.99 6.68 11.25
CA PHE A 46 19.99 7.53 10.60
C PHE A 46 21.40 7.21 11.08
N HIS A 47 22.33 7.11 10.12
CA HIS A 47 23.73 7.01 10.43
C HIS A 47 24.24 8.34 11.02
N LYS A 48 25.38 8.28 11.72
CA LYS A 48 26.00 9.46 12.31
C LYS A 48 26.42 10.45 11.23
N ALA A 49 26.50 11.73 11.62
CA ALA A 49 27.03 12.77 10.76
C ALA A 49 28.42 12.40 10.20
N GLY A 50 28.64 12.68 8.92
CA GLY A 50 29.90 12.33 8.25
C GLY A 50 30.00 10.87 7.78
N THR A 51 29.08 9.98 8.17
CA THR A 51 29.03 8.61 7.64
C THR A 51 28.49 8.64 6.21
N PRO A 52 29.23 8.12 5.20
CA PRO A 52 28.71 8.01 3.84
C PRO A 52 27.52 7.04 3.77
N ILE A 53 26.46 7.45 3.10
CA ILE A 53 25.24 6.66 2.88
C ILE A 53 24.98 6.44 1.39
N GLN A 54 24.26 5.36 1.07
CA GLN A 54 23.79 5.04 -0.28
C GLN A 54 22.54 5.86 -0.69
N GLY A 55 21.91 6.53 0.26
CA GLY A 55 20.69 7.31 0.12
C GLY A 55 19.78 7.10 1.33
N THR A 56 18.57 7.64 1.24
CA THR A 56 17.53 7.46 2.28
C THR A 56 16.33 6.72 1.70
N VAL A 57 15.87 5.69 2.39
CA VAL A 57 14.71 4.88 2.01
C VAL A 57 13.49 5.34 2.82
N LEU A 58 12.48 5.86 2.14
CA LEU A 58 11.18 6.19 2.70
C LEU A 58 10.23 4.99 2.52
N MET A 59 9.75 4.44 3.62
CA MET A 59 9.05 3.15 3.66
C MET A 59 7.59 3.28 4.14
N PHE A 60 6.69 2.50 3.53
CA PHE A 60 5.24 2.51 3.83
C PHE A 60 4.69 1.08 4.02
N HIS A 61 4.06 0.84 5.18
CA HIS A 61 3.46 -0.45 5.55
C HIS A 61 2.13 -0.75 4.80
N GLY A 62 1.60 -1.96 4.95
CA GLY A 62 0.31 -2.40 4.40
C GLY A 62 -0.90 -1.85 5.16
N PHE A 63 -2.09 -2.01 4.59
CA PHE A 63 -3.32 -1.30 5.00
C PHE A 63 -3.70 -1.44 6.48
N SER A 64 -3.85 -2.65 7.02
CA SER A 64 -4.23 -2.84 8.44
C SER A 64 -3.07 -2.68 9.42
N ALA A 65 -1.84 -2.68 8.92
CA ALA A 65 -0.63 -2.83 9.72
C ALA A 65 -0.15 -1.51 10.36
N LYS A 66 1.08 -1.53 10.86
CA LYS A 66 1.80 -0.42 11.48
C LYS A 66 3.22 -0.36 10.92
N PRO A 67 3.97 0.74 11.11
CA PRO A 67 5.36 0.88 10.64
C PRO A 67 6.27 -0.32 10.96
N HIS A 68 6.08 -0.99 12.11
CA HIS A 68 6.91 -2.14 12.50
C HIS A 68 6.86 -3.35 11.54
N GLN A 69 5.81 -3.46 10.70
CA GLN A 69 5.64 -4.56 9.72
C GLN A 69 6.83 -4.72 8.78
N MET A 70 7.60 -3.66 8.53
CA MET A 70 8.78 -3.73 7.64
C MET A 70 10.09 -3.49 8.39
N SER A 71 10.10 -3.59 9.72
CA SER A 71 11.27 -3.27 10.55
C SER A 71 12.49 -4.11 10.22
N ARG A 72 12.33 -5.41 9.97
CA ARG A 72 13.45 -6.28 9.60
C ARG A 72 14.11 -5.88 8.28
N LEU A 73 13.31 -5.44 7.30
CA LEU A 73 13.84 -4.89 6.05
C LEU A 73 14.52 -3.54 6.31
N ALA A 74 13.92 -2.68 7.13
CA ALA A 74 14.51 -1.40 7.53
C ALA A 74 15.88 -1.59 8.21
N ASP A 75 15.99 -2.51 9.17
CA ASP A 75 17.23 -2.84 9.87
C ASP A 75 18.29 -3.40 8.91
N TYR A 76 17.88 -4.27 7.99
CA TYR A 76 18.78 -4.80 6.97
C TYR A 76 19.31 -3.71 6.03
N LEU A 77 18.45 -2.81 5.55
CA LEU A 77 18.88 -1.70 4.70
C LEU A 77 19.77 -0.71 5.47
N PHE A 78 19.42 -0.41 6.72
CA PHE A 78 20.22 0.44 7.59
C PHE A 78 21.61 -0.14 7.88
N GLY A 79 21.68 -1.42 8.26
CA GLY A 79 22.94 -2.12 8.48
C GLY A 79 23.85 -2.13 7.25
N ASN A 80 23.27 -1.94 6.06
CA ASN A 80 24.00 -1.91 4.79
C ASN A 80 24.12 -0.50 4.18
N GLY A 81 24.03 0.55 4.99
CA GLY A 81 24.46 1.90 4.61
C GLY A 81 23.38 2.79 3.99
N PHE A 82 22.11 2.43 4.12
CA PHE A 82 21.00 3.36 3.84
C PHE A 82 20.54 4.04 5.11
N ASN A 83 20.19 5.32 5.04
CA ASN A 83 19.28 5.87 6.03
C ASN A 83 17.86 5.33 5.76
N VAL A 84 17.05 5.17 6.80
CA VAL A 84 15.67 4.70 6.65
C VAL A 84 14.72 5.63 7.39
N TYR A 85 13.60 5.97 6.75
CA TYR A 85 12.46 6.61 7.38
C TYR A 85 11.20 5.76 7.13
N GLN A 86 10.70 5.12 8.18
CA GLN A 86 9.49 4.30 8.12
C GLN A 86 8.30 5.18 8.52
N ALA A 87 7.52 5.60 7.53
CA ALA A 87 6.33 6.41 7.73
C ALA A 87 5.09 5.55 8.02
N THR A 88 4.08 6.19 8.59
CA THR A 88 2.74 5.62 8.75
C THR A 88 1.88 6.06 7.57
N LEU A 89 0.98 5.19 7.10
CA LEU A 89 -0.02 5.58 6.10
C LEU A 89 -0.95 6.68 6.65
N ALA A 90 -1.49 7.51 5.75
CA ALA A 90 -2.39 8.62 6.09
C ALA A 90 -3.48 8.19 7.09
N GLY A 91 -3.53 8.83 8.27
CA GLY A 91 -4.51 8.53 9.32
C GLY A 91 -4.27 7.25 10.13
N HIS A 92 -3.38 6.35 9.71
CA HIS A 92 -3.17 5.04 10.37
C HIS A 92 -2.44 5.13 11.72
N THR A 93 -1.98 6.34 12.07
CA THR A 93 -1.49 6.70 13.40
C THR A 93 -2.60 6.78 14.44
N TYR A 94 -3.87 6.72 14.03
CA TYR A 94 -5.04 6.88 14.89
C TYR A 94 -5.95 5.63 14.90
N LYS A 95 -6.61 5.40 16.04
CA LYS A 95 -7.40 4.21 16.34
C LYS A 95 -8.84 4.23 15.82
N LEU A 96 -9.30 5.34 15.24
CA LEU A 96 -10.66 5.52 14.73
C LEU A 96 -10.65 5.64 13.20
N PRO A 97 -10.70 4.51 12.45
CA PRO A 97 -10.67 4.54 10.98
C PRO A 97 -11.75 5.43 10.37
N ASP A 98 -13.00 5.33 10.86
CA ASP A 98 -14.16 6.12 10.42
C ASP A 98 -13.92 7.63 10.41
N ARG A 99 -12.96 8.12 11.21
CA ARG A 99 -12.65 9.54 11.34
C ARG A 99 -11.37 9.94 10.62
N TYR A 100 -10.35 9.10 10.66
CA TYR A 100 -8.99 9.50 10.29
C TYR A 100 -8.46 8.85 9.03
N TRP A 101 -8.97 7.67 8.67
CA TRP A 101 -8.45 6.94 7.53
C TRP A 101 -9.09 7.48 6.24
N PRO A 102 -8.34 7.51 5.12
CA PRO A 102 -8.91 7.85 3.82
C PRO A 102 -10.14 7.01 3.50
N GLN A 103 -11.20 7.66 3.03
CA GLN A 103 -12.51 7.04 2.77
C GLN A 103 -13.08 7.49 1.42
N VAL A 104 -13.98 6.67 0.91
CA VAL A 104 -14.89 7.01 -0.18
C VAL A 104 -16.29 6.67 0.32
N ASP A 105 -17.11 7.70 0.49
CA ASP A 105 -18.46 7.58 1.01
C ASP A 105 -19.46 8.20 0.04
N LEU A 106 -20.70 7.73 0.06
CA LEU A 106 -21.79 8.41 -0.63
C LEU A 106 -22.01 9.76 0.01
N LYS A 107 -22.30 10.78 -0.81
CA LYS A 107 -22.70 12.08 -0.26
C LYS A 107 -23.92 11.95 0.65
N PRO A 108 -24.03 12.73 1.74
CA PRO A 108 -25.12 12.61 2.71
C PRO A 108 -26.52 12.66 2.09
N GLU A 109 -26.73 13.47 1.05
CA GLU A 109 -28.00 13.58 0.32
C GLU A 109 -28.41 12.31 -0.45
N ILE A 110 -27.48 11.38 -0.68
CA ILE A 110 -27.75 10.07 -1.26
C ILE A 110 -27.76 9.01 -0.15
N LEU A 111 -26.75 9.05 0.72
CA LEU A 111 -26.54 8.07 1.78
C LEU A 111 -27.69 8.02 2.78
N VAL A 112 -28.14 9.18 3.28
CA VAL A 112 -29.17 9.23 4.32
C VAL A 112 -30.52 8.68 3.83
N PRO A 113 -31.06 9.10 2.66
CA PRO A 113 -32.27 8.49 2.13
C PRO A 113 -32.11 7.00 1.80
N LEU A 114 -30.94 6.58 1.31
CA LEU A 114 -30.68 5.17 0.99
C LEU A 114 -30.68 4.31 2.26
N ARG A 115 -30.01 4.77 3.33
CA ARG A 115 -30.05 4.10 4.64
C ARG A 115 -31.48 3.98 5.17
N GLN A 116 -32.29 5.04 5.09
CA GLN A 116 -33.69 4.98 5.50
C GLN A 116 -34.48 3.92 4.73
N LYS A 117 -34.28 3.82 3.41
CA LYS A 117 -34.90 2.79 2.57
C LYS A 117 -34.42 1.37 2.94
N VAL A 118 -33.12 1.21 3.20
CA VAL A 118 -32.52 -0.08 3.62
C VAL A 118 -33.04 -0.50 5.00
N SER A 119 -33.17 0.43 5.95
CA SER A 119 -33.75 0.19 7.27
C SER A 119 -35.24 -0.16 7.22
N ALA A 120 -35.96 0.38 6.24
CA ALA A 120 -37.37 0.06 6.01
C ALA A 120 -37.59 -1.25 5.23
N ASP A 121 -36.54 -1.85 4.65
CA ASP A 121 -36.64 -3.09 3.89
C ASP A 121 -36.43 -4.32 4.81
N PRO A 122 -37.48 -5.11 5.12
CA PRO A 122 -37.39 -6.19 6.10
C PRO A 122 -36.47 -7.34 5.66
N VAL A 123 -36.27 -7.55 4.35
CA VAL A 123 -35.40 -8.62 3.87
C VAL A 123 -33.94 -8.20 3.95
N LEU A 124 -33.63 -6.93 3.64
CA LEU A 124 -32.28 -6.41 3.86
C LEU A 124 -31.93 -6.39 5.34
N GLN A 125 -32.86 -5.97 6.21
CA GLN A 125 -32.64 -6.02 7.66
C GLN A 125 -32.38 -7.44 8.15
N HIS A 126 -33.19 -8.42 7.71
CA HIS A 126 -32.98 -9.82 8.08
C HIS A 126 -31.65 -10.36 7.54
N PHE A 127 -31.30 -10.04 6.28
CA PHE A 127 -30.02 -10.44 5.69
C PHE A 127 -28.83 -9.87 6.45
N LEU A 128 -28.82 -8.56 6.71
CA LEU A 128 -27.75 -7.88 7.43
C LEU A 128 -27.63 -8.38 8.88
N ALA A 129 -28.75 -8.66 9.55
CA ALA A 129 -28.73 -9.28 10.88
C ALA A 129 -28.08 -10.67 10.86
N ASN A 130 -28.36 -11.49 9.85
CA ASN A 130 -27.74 -12.81 9.72
C ASN A 130 -26.25 -12.75 9.39
N VAL A 131 -25.83 -11.78 8.57
CA VAL A 131 -24.40 -11.53 8.29
C VAL A 131 -23.70 -11.08 9.57
N ALA A 132 -24.27 -10.14 10.33
CA ALA A 132 -23.70 -9.67 11.58
C ALA A 132 -23.57 -10.76 12.65
N ILE A 133 -24.53 -11.68 12.74
CA ILE A 133 -24.45 -12.84 13.65
C ILE A 133 -23.35 -13.82 13.20
N ALA A 134 -23.19 -14.01 11.89
CA ALA A 134 -22.15 -14.87 11.35
C ALA A 134 -20.74 -14.28 11.57
N ASP A 135 -20.58 -12.96 11.47
CA ASP A 135 -19.33 -12.24 11.76
C ASP A 135 -18.80 -12.46 13.18
N ASP A 136 -19.67 -12.61 14.18
CA ASP A 136 -19.28 -12.92 15.57
C ASP A 136 -18.71 -14.36 15.72
N VAL A 137 -18.89 -15.22 14.72
CA VAL A 137 -18.37 -16.59 14.66
C VAL A 137 -17.20 -16.72 13.65
N GLY A 138 -16.85 -15.63 12.95
CA GLY A 138 -15.79 -15.52 11.94
C GLY A 138 -16.23 -14.67 10.73
N ALA A 139 -15.31 -14.03 10.01
CA ALA A 139 -15.63 -13.09 8.91
C ALA A 139 -16.58 -13.71 7.86
N ALA A 140 -17.84 -13.26 7.86
CA ALA A 140 -18.90 -13.81 7.03
C ALA A 140 -19.10 -12.94 5.79
N THR A 141 -18.15 -13.01 4.85
CA THR A 141 -18.34 -12.36 3.54
C THR A 141 -19.48 -13.04 2.77
N PRO A 142 -20.48 -12.30 2.25
CA PRO A 142 -21.54 -12.89 1.45
C PRO A 142 -20.99 -13.67 0.24
N THR A 143 -21.57 -14.81 -0.08
CA THR A 143 -21.23 -15.56 -1.31
C THR A 143 -21.50 -14.71 -2.56
N PRO A 144 -20.84 -14.97 -3.71
CA PRO A 144 -21.08 -14.22 -4.95
C PRO A 144 -22.55 -14.14 -5.35
N VAL A 145 -23.33 -15.21 -5.15
CA VAL A 145 -24.77 -15.24 -5.44
C VAL A 145 -25.55 -14.32 -4.49
N GLN A 146 -25.20 -14.32 -3.19
CA GLN A 146 -25.79 -13.42 -2.21
C GLN A 146 -25.43 -11.96 -2.52
N MET A 147 -24.18 -11.67 -2.92
CA MET A 147 -23.77 -10.34 -3.35
C MET A 147 -24.63 -9.85 -4.53
N VAL A 148 -24.82 -10.68 -5.57
CA VAL A 148 -25.68 -10.33 -6.71
C VAL A 148 -27.13 -10.08 -6.28
N GLY A 149 -27.68 -10.93 -5.40
CA GLY A 149 -29.03 -10.75 -4.85
C GLY A 149 -29.19 -9.44 -4.07
N LEU A 150 -28.18 -9.10 -3.25
CA LEU A 150 -28.11 -7.84 -2.52
C LEU A 150 -28.08 -6.64 -3.48
N MET A 151 -27.23 -6.69 -4.52
CA MET A 151 -27.15 -5.62 -5.54
C MET A 151 -28.50 -5.43 -6.24
N ALA A 152 -29.15 -6.53 -6.64
CA ALA A 152 -30.45 -6.48 -7.30
C ALA A 152 -31.53 -5.85 -6.42
N ARG A 153 -31.49 -6.11 -5.11
CA ARG A 153 -32.43 -5.53 -4.14
C ARG A 153 -32.15 -4.06 -3.86
N LEU A 154 -30.88 -3.68 -3.65
CA LEU A 154 -30.49 -2.28 -3.48
C LEU A 154 -30.86 -1.44 -4.71
N ARG A 155 -30.71 -1.97 -5.92
CA ARG A 155 -31.15 -1.32 -7.17
C ARG A 155 -32.66 -1.05 -7.21
N LYS A 156 -33.49 -1.92 -6.61
CA LYS A 156 -34.94 -1.69 -6.51
C LYS A 156 -35.25 -0.52 -5.58
N LEU A 157 -34.47 -0.33 -4.52
CA LEU A 157 -34.64 0.78 -3.56
C LEU A 157 -34.11 2.11 -4.12
N GLU A 158 -33.03 2.06 -4.88
CA GLU A 158 -32.41 3.23 -5.49
C GLU A 158 -32.07 2.96 -6.97
N PRO A 159 -32.95 3.34 -7.92
CA PRO A 159 -32.69 3.12 -9.34
C PRO A 159 -31.42 3.82 -9.87
N ARG A 160 -31.02 4.95 -9.26
CA ARG A 160 -29.77 5.67 -9.60
C ARG A 160 -28.50 4.90 -9.20
N LEU A 161 -28.64 3.79 -8.48
CA LEU A 161 -27.52 2.98 -8.01
C LEU A 161 -26.64 2.47 -9.15
N LEU A 162 -27.19 2.27 -10.36
CA LEU A 162 -26.39 1.91 -11.52
C LEU A 162 -25.43 3.02 -11.94
N ASP A 163 -25.89 4.28 -11.96
CA ASP A 163 -25.06 5.43 -12.31
C ASP A 163 -23.99 5.66 -11.23
N ILE A 164 -24.38 5.50 -9.96
CA ILE A 164 -23.48 5.55 -8.80
C ILE A 164 -22.39 4.48 -8.91
N ILE A 165 -22.76 3.24 -9.23
CA ILE A 165 -21.84 2.11 -9.40
C ILE A 165 -20.89 2.35 -10.59
N ALA A 166 -21.42 2.82 -11.72
CA ALA A 166 -20.60 3.14 -12.88
C ALA A 166 -19.54 4.21 -12.56
N ALA A 167 -19.92 5.22 -11.77
CA ALA A 167 -19.04 6.32 -11.38
C ALA A 167 -17.87 5.89 -10.46
N ILE A 168 -18.03 4.82 -9.67
CA ILE A 168 -16.97 4.28 -8.82
C ILE A 168 -16.12 3.20 -9.51
N GLU A 169 -16.70 2.43 -10.43
CA GLU A 169 -16.01 1.40 -11.20
C GLU A 169 -15.04 1.95 -12.23
N THR A 170 -15.36 3.10 -12.81
CA THR A 170 -14.54 3.76 -13.81
C THR A 170 -13.49 4.64 -13.13
N ASP A 171 -12.20 4.30 -13.29
CA ASP A 171 -11.05 4.91 -12.61
C ASP A 171 -11.04 6.45 -12.59
N ASN A 172 -11.56 7.09 -13.63
CA ASN A 172 -11.59 8.55 -13.82
C ASN A 172 -12.98 9.06 -14.22
N ASP A 173 -14.04 8.43 -13.72
CA ASP A 173 -15.39 8.87 -14.06
C ASP A 173 -15.62 10.35 -13.67
N PRO A 174 -16.10 11.20 -14.60
CA PRO A 174 -16.40 12.60 -14.30
C PRO A 174 -17.57 12.75 -13.31
N ASP A 175 -18.45 11.75 -13.20
CA ASP A 175 -19.56 11.76 -12.24
C ASP A 175 -19.16 11.20 -10.86
N PHE A 176 -17.90 10.80 -10.63
CA PHE A 176 -17.48 10.35 -9.30
C PHE A 176 -17.79 11.42 -8.22
N ASP A 177 -17.36 12.66 -8.44
CA ASP A 177 -17.58 13.76 -7.50
C ASP A 177 -19.04 14.20 -7.43
N ARG A 178 -19.91 13.71 -8.33
CA ARG A 178 -21.35 13.90 -8.22
C ARG A 178 -21.92 13.09 -7.07
N TYR A 179 -21.46 11.85 -6.90
CA TYR A 179 -22.06 10.87 -5.99
C TYR A 179 -21.28 10.64 -4.69
N PHE A 180 -19.96 10.86 -4.70
CA PHE A 180 -19.09 10.51 -3.59
C PHE A 180 -18.41 11.72 -2.94
N VAL A 181 -18.14 11.59 -1.64
CA VAL A 181 -17.09 12.35 -0.94
C VAL A 181 -15.89 11.43 -0.82
N SER A 182 -14.69 11.92 -1.10
CA SER A 182 -13.51 11.09 -0.98
C SER A 182 -12.27 11.83 -0.49
N SER A 183 -11.53 11.13 0.36
CA SER A 183 -10.20 11.51 0.83
C SER A 183 -9.11 10.52 0.34
N HIS A 184 -9.37 9.73 -0.70
CA HIS A 184 -8.39 8.75 -1.21
C HIS A 184 -7.02 9.35 -1.58
N LEU A 185 -6.97 10.63 -1.96
CA LEU A 185 -5.71 11.33 -2.26
C LEU A 185 -4.92 11.74 -1.01
N ASP A 186 -5.49 11.66 0.19
CA ASP A 186 -4.78 11.94 1.44
C ASP A 186 -3.60 10.98 1.63
N TYR A 187 -3.69 9.75 1.08
CA TYR A 187 -2.55 8.84 0.99
C TYR A 187 -1.33 9.47 0.32
N LEU A 188 -1.51 10.17 -0.80
CA LEU A 188 -0.43 10.86 -1.50
C LEU A 188 -0.03 12.15 -0.78
N SER A 189 -1.00 12.96 -0.35
CA SER A 189 -0.70 14.23 0.32
C SER A 189 0.09 14.02 1.62
N ASP A 190 -0.27 13.02 2.41
CA ASP A 190 0.49 12.66 3.61
C ASP A 190 1.90 12.16 3.26
N ALA A 191 2.03 11.27 2.26
CA ALA A 191 3.33 10.78 1.80
C ALA A 191 4.24 11.90 1.27
N GLN A 192 3.67 12.93 0.62
CA GLN A 192 4.41 14.12 0.21
C GLN A 192 4.88 14.95 1.42
N ALA A 193 4.09 15.06 2.47
CA ALA A 193 4.51 15.68 3.73
C ALA A 193 5.68 14.91 4.37
N ARG A 194 5.61 13.56 4.37
CA ARG A 194 6.71 12.69 4.84
C ARG A 194 7.98 12.86 4.00
N LEU A 195 7.85 13.02 2.69
CA LEU A 195 9.00 13.30 1.81
C LEU A 195 9.62 14.67 2.12
N ALA A 196 8.80 15.69 2.40
CA ALA A 196 9.27 17.03 2.72
C ALA A 196 10.04 17.10 4.06
N GLU A 197 9.79 16.18 4.99
CA GLU A 197 10.58 16.05 6.22
C GLU A 197 12.06 15.68 5.92
N LEU A 198 12.31 14.99 4.79
CA LEU A 198 13.64 14.57 4.32
C LEU A 198 14.35 15.61 3.42
N GLU A 199 13.81 16.82 3.28
CA GLU A 199 14.34 17.87 2.38
C GLU A 199 15.82 18.19 2.64
N ALA A 200 16.23 18.24 3.92
CA ALA A 200 17.59 18.59 4.29
C ALA A 200 18.60 17.45 4.04
N LEU A 201 18.15 16.20 3.92
CA LEU A 201 19.04 15.07 3.71
C LEU A 201 19.59 15.06 2.28
N PRO A 202 20.91 14.96 2.12
CA PRO A 202 21.49 14.93 0.79
C PRO A 202 21.35 13.55 0.15
N GLY A 203 21.57 13.49 -1.16
CA GLY A 203 21.57 12.24 -1.92
C GLY A 203 20.17 11.75 -2.29
N PRO A 204 20.10 10.57 -2.93
CA PRO A 204 18.85 10.05 -3.49
C PRO A 204 17.86 9.63 -2.39
N ILE A 205 16.56 9.82 -2.67
CA ILE A 205 15.49 9.17 -1.93
C ILE A 205 14.98 7.99 -2.75
N TYR A 206 14.77 6.87 -2.06
CA TYR A 206 14.09 5.71 -2.59
C TYR A 206 12.78 5.53 -1.85
N THR A 207 11.76 5.02 -2.53
CA THR A 207 10.49 4.71 -1.88
C THR A 207 10.23 3.21 -1.92
N VAL A 208 9.82 2.66 -0.79
CA VAL A 208 9.55 1.23 -0.64
C VAL A 208 8.21 1.05 0.04
N GLY A 209 7.40 0.08 -0.38
CA GLY A 209 6.15 -0.18 0.35
C GLY A 209 5.46 -1.49 0.00
N LEU A 210 4.57 -1.90 0.90
CA LEU A 210 3.76 -3.12 0.80
C LEU A 210 2.30 -2.78 0.60
N SER A 211 1.59 -3.48 -0.29
CA SER A 211 0.13 -3.35 -0.46
C SER A 211 -0.27 -1.89 -0.75
N VAL A 212 -1.15 -1.28 0.06
CA VAL A 212 -1.47 0.15 -0.02
C VAL A 212 -0.21 1.02 0.09
N GLY A 213 0.74 0.68 0.95
CA GLY A 213 2.05 1.32 1.03
C GLY A 213 2.87 1.20 -0.27
N GLY A 214 2.73 0.09 -1.00
CA GLY A 214 3.34 -0.08 -2.32
C GLY A 214 2.72 0.86 -3.36
N ALA A 215 1.40 1.03 -3.34
CA ALA A 215 0.71 2.03 -4.16
C ALA A 215 1.14 3.46 -3.79
N VAL A 216 1.30 3.77 -2.50
CA VAL A 216 1.80 5.07 -2.02
C VAL A 216 3.23 5.34 -2.49
N ALA A 217 4.12 4.35 -2.40
CA ALA A 217 5.49 4.47 -2.87
C ALA A 217 5.54 4.79 -4.38
N LEU A 218 4.74 4.09 -5.19
CA LEU A 218 4.60 4.35 -6.64
C LEU A 218 4.04 5.76 -6.90
N ALA A 219 2.96 6.15 -6.24
CA ALA A 219 2.33 7.46 -6.40
C ALA A 219 3.30 8.61 -6.05
N LEU A 220 4.02 8.47 -4.92
CA LEU A 220 4.94 9.47 -4.43
C LEU A 220 6.10 9.67 -5.41
N ALA A 221 6.64 8.58 -5.95
CA ALA A 221 7.69 8.63 -6.97
C ALA A 221 7.20 9.27 -8.28
N ALA A 222 6.01 8.91 -8.75
CA ALA A 222 5.38 9.49 -9.93
C ALA A 222 5.21 11.01 -9.81
N LYS A 223 4.86 11.49 -8.62
CA LYS A 223 4.64 12.92 -8.34
C LYS A 223 5.91 13.70 -8.00
N ASN A 224 6.98 13.02 -7.62
CA ASN A 224 8.24 13.65 -7.24
C ASN A 224 9.44 13.04 -7.98
N PRO A 225 9.41 12.93 -9.33
CA PRO A 225 10.44 12.21 -10.09
C PRO A 225 11.81 12.91 -10.07
N GLN A 226 11.87 14.17 -9.62
CA GLN A 226 13.12 14.90 -9.42
C GLN A 226 13.80 14.56 -8.09
N ARG A 227 13.05 14.04 -7.11
CA ARG A 227 13.55 13.76 -5.75
C ARG A 227 13.68 12.26 -5.49
N VAL A 228 12.69 11.48 -5.90
CA VAL A 228 12.65 10.02 -5.75
C VAL A 228 13.29 9.39 -6.97
N THR A 229 14.27 8.51 -6.77
CA THR A 229 15.10 7.96 -7.86
C THR A 229 14.79 6.50 -8.18
N LYS A 230 14.25 5.71 -7.24
CA LYS A 230 13.85 4.31 -7.45
C LYS A 230 12.68 3.92 -6.55
N VAL A 231 11.91 2.93 -6.99
CA VAL A 231 10.77 2.38 -6.25
C VAL A 231 10.87 0.86 -6.09
N VAL A 232 10.57 0.36 -4.90
CA VAL A 232 10.30 -1.07 -4.66
C VAL A 232 8.87 -1.21 -4.13
N ALA A 233 8.06 -2.03 -4.78
CA ALA A 233 6.68 -2.27 -4.37
C ALA A 233 6.41 -3.77 -4.19
N PHE A 234 6.11 -4.16 -2.96
CA PHE A 234 5.69 -5.51 -2.60
C PHE A 234 4.16 -5.58 -2.70
N ALA A 235 3.64 -6.47 -3.54
CA ALA A 235 2.22 -6.70 -3.81
C ALA A 235 1.34 -5.41 -3.78
N PRO A 236 1.65 -4.37 -4.57
CA PRO A 236 0.95 -3.09 -4.41
C PRO A 236 -0.54 -3.21 -4.73
N LEU A 237 -1.38 -2.56 -3.92
CA LEU A 237 -2.84 -2.54 -4.10
C LEU A 237 -3.23 -1.53 -5.20
N LEU A 238 -3.07 -1.92 -6.46
CA LEU A 238 -3.45 -1.10 -7.63
C LEU A 238 -4.89 -1.33 -8.08
N GLU A 239 -5.44 -2.49 -7.75
CA GLU A 239 -6.84 -2.88 -7.86
C GLU A 239 -7.08 -4.01 -6.87
N VAL A 240 -8.31 -4.13 -6.38
CA VAL A 240 -8.68 -5.18 -5.41
C VAL A 240 -8.84 -6.54 -6.08
N TYR A 241 -8.38 -7.60 -5.40
CA TYR A 241 -8.53 -9.00 -5.79
C TYR A 241 -10.00 -9.48 -5.81
N GLY A 242 -10.30 -10.53 -6.59
CA GLY A 242 -11.60 -11.20 -6.62
C GLY A 242 -12.54 -10.77 -7.75
N GLY A 243 -12.01 -10.03 -8.73
CA GLY A 243 -12.71 -9.66 -9.96
C GLY A 243 -13.89 -8.70 -9.74
N GLU A 244 -14.67 -8.52 -10.81
CA GLU A 244 -15.71 -7.48 -10.90
C GLU A 244 -16.77 -7.60 -9.79
N THR A 245 -17.13 -8.82 -9.37
CA THR A 245 -18.15 -9.04 -8.34
C THR A 245 -17.70 -8.55 -6.96
N ARG A 246 -16.48 -8.88 -6.53
CA ARG A 246 -15.95 -8.43 -5.24
C ARG A 246 -15.67 -6.93 -5.25
N LYS A 247 -15.16 -6.40 -6.37
CA LYS A 247 -14.98 -4.96 -6.58
C LYS A 247 -16.30 -4.19 -6.46
N ARG A 248 -17.34 -4.64 -7.16
CA ARG A 248 -18.71 -4.10 -7.09
C ARG A 248 -19.25 -4.08 -5.68
N TYR A 249 -19.08 -5.20 -5.00
CA TYR A 249 -19.51 -5.34 -3.63
C TYR A 249 -18.84 -4.32 -2.71
N ILE A 250 -17.51 -4.25 -2.75
CA ILE A 250 -16.71 -3.29 -1.95
C ILE A 250 -17.11 -1.85 -2.25
N ASN A 251 -17.22 -1.52 -3.53
CA ASN A 251 -17.56 -0.19 -4.00
C ASN A 251 -19.01 0.22 -3.69
N LEU A 252 -19.89 -0.72 -3.37
CA LEU A 252 -21.27 -0.42 -2.99
C LEU A 252 -21.51 -0.51 -1.48
N ALA A 253 -21.08 -1.59 -0.84
CA ALA A 253 -21.27 -1.80 0.59
C ALA A 253 -20.38 -0.85 1.42
N GLY A 254 -19.22 -0.44 0.91
CA GLY A 254 -18.35 0.54 1.55
C GLY A 254 -19.02 1.87 1.79
N PRO A 255 -19.49 2.54 0.74
CA PRO A 255 -20.22 3.79 0.86
C PRO A 255 -21.57 3.70 1.58
N LEU A 256 -22.07 2.49 1.89
CA LEU A 256 -23.25 2.24 2.71
C LEU A 256 -22.94 2.09 4.22
N ASP A 257 -21.67 2.18 4.62
CA ASP A 257 -21.18 2.03 6.00
C ASP A 257 -21.42 0.64 6.59
N VAL A 258 -21.34 -0.38 5.72
CA VAL A 258 -21.24 -1.76 6.16
C VAL A 258 -19.83 -1.98 6.70
N LYS A 259 -19.72 -2.32 7.99
CA LYS A 259 -18.45 -2.56 8.68
C LYS A 259 -18.07 -4.03 8.52
N GLU A 260 -17.10 -4.33 7.68
CA GLU A 260 -16.94 -5.72 7.21
C GLU A 260 -15.55 -6.32 7.31
N PHE A 261 -14.50 -5.57 7.62
CA PHE A 261 -13.16 -6.17 7.59
C PHE A 261 -12.22 -5.69 8.69
N GLY A 262 -11.42 -6.63 9.14
CA GLY A 262 -10.25 -6.49 10.00
C GLY A 262 -9.39 -7.74 9.81
N TRP A 263 -8.10 -7.55 9.53
CA TRP A 263 -7.11 -8.64 9.52
C TRP A 263 -6.58 -8.95 10.94
N ASP A 264 -7.02 -8.14 11.92
CA ASP A 264 -6.78 -8.19 13.37
C ASP A 264 -8.04 -7.66 14.11
N GLU A 265 -7.97 -7.35 15.41
CA GLU A 265 -9.02 -6.66 16.20
C GLU A 265 -9.47 -5.29 15.63
N LEU A 266 -8.77 -4.77 14.63
CA LEU A 266 -9.08 -3.50 13.98
C LEU A 266 -10.23 -3.64 12.98
N ARG A 267 -11.42 -3.16 13.36
CA ARG A 267 -12.56 -2.99 12.44
C ARG A 267 -12.47 -1.63 11.74
N PHE A 268 -12.62 -1.60 10.41
CA PHE A 268 -12.67 -0.36 9.62
C PHE A 268 -13.90 -0.34 8.68
N PRO A 269 -14.41 0.85 8.29
CA PRO A 269 -15.45 0.97 7.29
C PRO A 269 -14.95 0.47 5.96
N LEU A 270 -15.80 -0.24 5.23
CA LEU A 270 -15.46 -0.73 3.91
C LEU A 270 -15.17 0.42 2.92
N GLY A 271 -15.67 1.63 3.19
CA GLY A 271 -15.28 2.87 2.48
C GLY A 271 -13.77 3.19 2.54
N CYS A 272 -13.04 2.73 3.57
CA CYS A 272 -11.58 2.85 3.61
C CYS A 272 -10.91 1.96 2.55
N PHE A 273 -11.44 0.76 2.33
CA PHE A 273 -10.92 -0.14 1.30
C PHE A 273 -11.32 0.32 -0.11
N THR A 274 -12.51 0.91 -0.28
CA THR A 274 -12.90 1.63 -1.50
C THR A 274 -11.94 2.78 -1.82
N ALA A 275 -11.52 3.54 -0.80
CA ALA A 275 -10.51 4.60 -0.97
C ALA A 275 -9.17 4.05 -1.42
N ALA A 276 -8.70 2.95 -0.83
CA ALA A 276 -7.47 2.29 -1.24
C ALA A 276 -7.54 1.80 -2.70
N ASN A 277 -8.66 1.20 -3.11
CA ASN A 277 -8.89 0.78 -4.50
C ASN A 277 -8.90 1.97 -5.47
N ARG A 278 -9.58 3.07 -5.11
CA ARG A 278 -9.62 4.31 -5.90
C ARG A 278 -8.25 4.96 -5.99
N PHE A 279 -7.46 4.88 -4.93
CA PHE A 279 -6.07 5.35 -4.94
C PHE A 279 -5.20 4.49 -5.88
N GLY A 280 -5.38 3.17 -5.87
CA GLY A 280 -4.76 2.28 -6.86
C GLY A 280 -5.10 2.67 -8.31
N ALA A 281 -6.37 2.99 -8.58
CA ALA A 281 -6.80 3.52 -9.88
C ALA A 281 -6.12 4.84 -10.25
N PHE A 282 -5.92 5.74 -9.29
CA PHE A 282 -5.14 6.96 -9.50
C PHE A 282 -3.69 6.67 -9.90
N VAL A 283 -3.03 5.69 -9.28
CA VAL A 283 -1.66 5.27 -9.64
C VAL A 283 -1.58 4.70 -11.06
N ARG A 284 -2.64 4.03 -11.53
CA ARG A 284 -2.72 3.45 -12.88
C ARG A 284 -2.99 4.47 -13.98
N ARG A 285 -3.22 5.75 -13.67
CA ARG A 285 -3.44 6.80 -14.70
C ARG A 285 -2.23 6.94 -15.62
N SER A 286 -2.48 7.22 -16.90
CA SER A 286 -1.45 7.38 -17.94
C SER A 286 -0.39 8.44 -17.59
N GLU A 287 -0.79 9.51 -16.89
CA GLU A 287 0.11 10.54 -16.38
C GLU A 287 1.10 9.98 -15.34
N GLN A 288 0.62 9.19 -14.37
CA GLN A 288 1.46 8.60 -13.33
C GLN A 288 2.41 7.56 -13.94
N ILE A 289 1.89 6.69 -14.81
CA ILE A 289 2.69 5.74 -15.59
C ILE A 289 3.79 6.48 -16.33
N SER A 290 3.46 7.55 -17.07
CA SER A 290 4.43 8.31 -17.85
C SER A 290 5.54 8.94 -17.00
N ALA A 291 5.20 9.39 -15.80
CA ALA A 291 6.17 9.94 -14.84
C ALA A 291 7.05 8.84 -14.20
N LEU A 292 6.53 7.62 -14.01
CA LEU A 292 7.28 6.48 -13.48
C LEU A 292 8.20 5.80 -14.49
N ARG A 293 7.87 5.84 -15.79
CA ARG A 293 8.70 5.22 -16.85
C ARG A 293 10.21 5.49 -16.74
N PRO A 294 10.70 6.73 -16.52
CA PRO A 294 12.14 6.98 -16.37
C PRO A 294 12.75 6.48 -15.05
N LEU A 295 11.94 6.11 -14.06
CA LEU A 295 12.40 5.71 -12.72
C LEU A 295 12.48 4.19 -12.63
N PRO A 296 13.64 3.59 -12.31
CA PRO A 296 13.74 2.17 -12.05
C PRO A 296 12.72 1.73 -11.00
N THR A 297 12.02 0.64 -11.29
CA THR A 297 10.97 0.09 -10.43
C THR A 297 11.16 -1.42 -10.28
N LEU A 298 11.09 -1.92 -9.04
CA LEU A 298 11.04 -3.35 -8.74
C LEU A 298 9.67 -3.68 -8.14
N MET A 299 8.94 -4.61 -8.75
CA MET A 299 7.69 -5.15 -8.23
C MET A 299 7.87 -6.62 -7.85
N LEU A 300 7.45 -6.97 -6.64
CA LEU A 300 7.47 -8.33 -6.11
C LEU A 300 6.04 -8.74 -5.77
N LEU A 301 5.55 -9.79 -6.41
CA LEU A 301 4.16 -10.28 -6.30
C LEU A 301 4.16 -11.74 -5.83
N THR A 302 2.98 -12.24 -5.48
CA THR A 302 2.75 -13.67 -5.20
C THR A 302 1.51 -14.16 -5.97
N GLU A 303 1.48 -15.43 -6.37
CA GLU A 303 0.27 -16.07 -6.88
C GLU A 303 -0.74 -16.38 -5.76
N ASN A 304 -0.31 -16.45 -4.50
CA ASN A 304 -1.18 -16.66 -3.33
C ASN A 304 -1.78 -15.34 -2.82
N GLU A 305 -2.23 -14.51 -3.74
CA GLU A 305 -2.71 -13.16 -3.49
C GLU A 305 -4.20 -13.15 -3.15
N ASP A 306 -4.60 -12.32 -2.19
CA ASP A 306 -5.96 -12.28 -1.65
C ASP A 306 -6.54 -10.88 -1.43
N ALA A 307 -5.71 -9.85 -1.67
CA ALA A 307 -6.04 -8.45 -1.49
C ALA A 307 -5.88 -7.64 -2.79
N ALA A 308 -4.79 -7.81 -3.53
CA ALA A 308 -4.45 -7.07 -4.75
C ALA A 308 -4.67 -7.88 -6.04
N ASP A 309 -5.12 -7.27 -7.13
CA ASP A 309 -5.27 -7.99 -8.38
C ASP A 309 -3.89 -8.25 -9.04
N LEU A 310 -3.52 -9.53 -9.15
CA LEU A 310 -2.22 -9.95 -9.70
C LEU A 310 -2.05 -9.50 -11.17
N GLN A 311 -3.08 -9.67 -11.99
CA GLN A 311 -3.00 -9.39 -13.42
C GLN A 311 -2.86 -7.88 -13.69
N THR A 312 -3.52 -7.06 -12.88
CA THR A 312 -3.42 -5.60 -12.93
C THR A 312 -2.01 -5.13 -12.60
N ASN A 313 -1.40 -5.70 -11.58
CA ASN A 313 0.00 -5.42 -11.23
C ASN A 313 0.97 -5.82 -12.35
N GLN A 314 0.79 -6.99 -12.96
CA GLN A 314 1.60 -7.45 -14.09
C GLN A 314 1.46 -6.50 -15.31
N ARG A 315 0.21 -6.12 -15.66
CA ARG A 315 -0.07 -5.18 -16.76
C ARG A 315 0.50 -3.79 -16.47
N PHE A 316 0.41 -3.32 -15.23
CA PHE A 316 0.99 -2.06 -14.79
C PHE A 316 2.51 -2.05 -14.99
N ASN A 317 3.24 -3.06 -14.51
CA ASN A 317 4.69 -3.16 -14.72
C ASN A 317 5.07 -3.19 -16.21
N GLN A 318 4.32 -3.93 -17.04
CA GLN A 318 4.54 -3.94 -18.49
C GLN A 318 4.39 -2.55 -19.13
N SER A 319 3.45 -1.73 -18.62
CA SER A 319 3.21 -0.37 -19.11
C SER A 319 4.36 0.60 -18.78
N LEU A 320 5.14 0.32 -17.73
CA LEU A 320 6.34 1.08 -17.37
C LEU A 320 7.48 0.83 -18.37
N GLY A 321 7.66 -0.42 -18.82
CA GLY A 321 8.73 -0.79 -19.74
C GLY A 321 8.56 -0.30 -21.18
N ARG A 322 7.34 0.07 -21.61
CA ARG A 322 7.04 0.48 -23.00
C ARG A 322 6.27 1.80 -23.05
N ALA A 323 6.86 2.82 -23.70
CA ALA A 323 6.15 4.06 -24.02
C ALA A 323 5.60 4.06 -25.45
N SER A 324 6.33 3.49 -26.40
CA SER A 324 5.91 3.30 -27.79
C SER A 324 6.69 2.16 -28.43
N ILE A 325 6.38 1.82 -29.68
CA ILE A 325 7.16 0.83 -30.44
C ILE A 325 8.65 1.22 -30.59
N PHE A 326 8.98 2.51 -30.45
CA PHE A 326 10.34 3.05 -30.59
C PHE A 326 10.99 3.45 -29.26
N LYS A 327 10.25 3.47 -28.14
CA LYS A 327 10.77 3.91 -26.84
C LYS A 327 10.48 2.88 -25.76
N ARG A 328 11.55 2.26 -25.27
CA ARG A 328 11.54 1.35 -24.12
C ARG A 328 12.29 1.97 -22.95
N TYR A 329 11.88 1.58 -21.76
CA TYR A 329 12.54 1.93 -20.51
C TYR A 329 13.04 0.62 -19.91
N ASP A 330 14.36 0.53 -19.79
CA ASP A 330 15.01 -0.57 -19.12
C ASP A 330 15.03 -0.30 -17.60
N ASN A 331 15.18 -1.33 -16.77
CA ASN A 331 15.18 -1.28 -15.30
C ASN A 331 13.81 -1.26 -14.61
N HIS A 332 12.79 -1.81 -15.27
CA HIS A 332 11.53 -2.21 -14.61
C HIS A 332 11.54 -3.73 -14.43
N PHE A 333 11.64 -4.18 -13.19
CA PHE A 333 11.76 -5.59 -12.82
C PHE A 333 10.49 -6.07 -12.15
N LEU A 334 10.11 -7.31 -12.46
CA LEU A 334 8.97 -7.98 -11.87
C LEU A 334 9.35 -9.42 -11.53
N HIS A 335 9.00 -9.84 -10.32
CA HIS A 335 9.00 -11.25 -9.95
C HIS A 335 7.66 -11.58 -9.31
N THR A 336 7.16 -12.78 -9.58
CA THR A 336 5.95 -13.33 -8.98
C THR A 336 6.33 -14.66 -8.37
N PHE A 337 6.25 -14.76 -7.04
CA PHE A 337 6.41 -16.02 -6.34
C PHE A 337 5.28 -16.97 -6.78
N PRO A 338 5.61 -18.19 -7.22
CA PRO A 338 4.59 -19.14 -7.66
C PRO A 338 3.82 -19.67 -6.45
N SER A 339 2.61 -20.20 -6.67
CA SER A 339 1.72 -20.62 -5.59
C SER A 339 2.36 -21.63 -4.63
N GLU A 340 3.16 -22.56 -5.15
CA GLU A 340 3.88 -23.57 -4.38
C GLU A 340 4.97 -23.01 -3.45
N ALA A 341 5.40 -21.76 -3.65
CA ALA A 341 6.33 -21.09 -2.74
C ALA A 341 5.67 -20.68 -1.42
N LEU A 342 4.33 -20.75 -1.33
CA LEU A 342 3.55 -20.40 -0.13
C LEU A 342 3.90 -19.02 0.45
N VAL A 343 4.25 -18.06 -0.42
CA VAL A 343 4.49 -16.68 -0.02
C VAL A 343 3.15 -15.94 0.06
N PRO A 344 2.73 -15.39 1.21
CA PRO A 344 1.45 -14.71 1.35
C PRO A 344 1.49 -13.25 0.85
N HIS A 345 0.33 -12.57 0.76
CA HIS A 345 0.24 -11.14 0.42
C HIS A 345 1.15 -10.24 1.29
N PRO A 346 1.09 -10.30 2.64
CA PRO A 346 2.03 -9.58 3.49
C PRO A 346 3.42 -10.24 3.53
N MET A 347 4.06 -10.36 2.38
CA MET A 347 5.31 -11.12 2.18
C MET A 347 6.54 -10.55 2.90
N VAL A 348 6.47 -9.34 3.45
CA VAL A 348 7.66 -8.63 3.95
C VAL A 348 8.13 -9.16 5.29
N ASP A 349 7.23 -9.30 6.28
CA ASP A 349 7.62 -9.83 7.58
C ASP A 349 7.59 -11.37 7.56
N PRO A 350 8.73 -12.05 7.73
CA PRO A 350 8.75 -13.52 7.78
C PRO A 350 7.98 -14.12 8.97
N LEU A 351 7.66 -13.33 9.99
CA LEU A 351 6.85 -13.79 11.13
C LEU A 351 5.35 -13.57 10.93
N GLU A 352 4.94 -12.84 9.90
CA GLU A 352 3.53 -12.62 9.62
C GLU A 352 2.96 -13.86 8.92
N ILE A 353 1.98 -14.48 9.59
CA ILE A 353 1.24 -15.62 9.04
C ILE A 353 -0.06 -15.09 8.47
N SER A 354 -0.26 -15.28 7.17
CA SER A 354 -1.53 -14.98 6.52
C SER A 354 -1.97 -16.19 5.71
N GLN A 355 -3.25 -16.55 5.83
CA GLN A 355 -3.82 -17.75 5.18
C GLN A 355 -3.05 -19.05 5.47
N ASN A 356 -2.49 -19.18 6.68
CA ASN A 356 -1.62 -20.29 7.10
C ASN A 356 -0.30 -20.41 6.30
N MET A 357 0.14 -19.31 5.68
CA MET A 357 1.39 -19.21 4.94
C MET A 357 2.31 -18.15 5.56
N SER A 358 3.62 -18.32 5.37
CA SER A 358 4.68 -17.37 5.75
C SER A 358 5.74 -17.31 4.66
N ASN A 359 6.48 -16.21 4.57
CA ASN A 359 7.50 -16.07 3.52
C ASN A 359 8.85 -16.67 3.94
N ASP A 360 9.15 -17.89 3.52
CA ASP A 360 10.49 -18.50 3.71
C ASP A 360 11.58 -17.92 2.79
N TYR A 361 11.20 -17.19 1.74
CA TYR A 361 12.10 -16.54 0.78
C TYR A 361 12.49 -15.12 1.19
N TRP A 362 12.18 -14.71 2.42
CA TRP A 362 12.37 -13.34 2.88
C TRP A 362 13.82 -12.85 2.85
N GLN A 363 14.80 -13.71 3.15
CA GLN A 363 16.22 -13.35 3.13
C GLN A 363 16.72 -13.02 1.72
N PRO A 364 16.59 -13.90 0.71
CA PRO A 364 16.98 -13.57 -0.65
C PRO A 364 16.13 -12.41 -1.21
N MET A 365 14.87 -12.25 -0.80
CA MET A 365 14.04 -11.10 -1.15
C MET A 365 14.61 -9.76 -0.64
N TYR A 366 15.09 -9.72 0.60
CA TYR A 366 15.74 -8.53 1.18
C TYR A 366 17.05 -8.21 0.45
N GLN A 367 17.83 -9.23 0.15
CA GLN A 367 19.08 -9.10 -0.60
C GLN A 367 18.84 -8.53 -2.00
N GLU A 368 17.88 -9.05 -2.75
CA GLU A 368 17.58 -8.54 -4.09
C GLU A 368 16.95 -7.13 -4.05
N THR A 369 16.23 -6.80 -2.97
CA THR A 369 15.81 -5.42 -2.69
C THR A 369 17.03 -4.49 -2.52
N PHE A 370 18.02 -4.91 -1.71
CA PHE A 370 19.28 -4.18 -1.56
C PHE A 370 20.05 -4.04 -2.88
N ARG A 371 20.16 -5.12 -3.67
CA ARG A 371 20.82 -5.09 -4.99
C ARG A 371 20.15 -4.09 -5.92
N PHE A 372 18.83 -4.07 -5.95
CA PHE A 372 18.10 -3.12 -6.78
C PHE A 372 18.32 -1.67 -6.33
N LEU A 373 18.23 -1.39 -5.03
CA LEU A 373 18.43 -0.05 -4.49
C LEU A 373 19.88 0.44 -4.69
N SER A 374 20.88 -0.42 -4.52
CA SER A 374 22.30 -0.05 -4.62
C SER A 374 22.82 -0.04 -6.07
N GLN A 375 22.39 -0.98 -6.91
CA GLN A 375 23.00 -1.27 -8.23
C GLN A 375 22.02 -1.10 -9.40
N THR A 376 20.72 -0.95 -9.14
CA THR A 376 19.67 -0.97 -10.18
C THR A 376 19.66 -2.31 -10.93
N GLN A 377 20.00 -3.39 -10.24
CA GLN A 377 20.03 -4.74 -10.78
C GLN A 377 19.11 -5.64 -9.96
N PHE A 378 18.59 -6.68 -10.60
CA PHE A 378 17.73 -7.67 -9.97
C PHE A 378 17.97 -9.04 -10.59
N LYS A 379 18.14 -10.06 -9.75
CA LYS A 379 18.30 -11.46 -10.16
C LYS A 379 17.10 -12.25 -9.67
N GLY A 380 16.07 -12.36 -10.51
CA GLY A 380 14.85 -13.12 -10.17
C GLY A 380 15.12 -14.60 -9.85
N SER A 381 16.19 -15.20 -10.40
CA SER A 381 16.61 -16.57 -10.08
C SER A 381 17.05 -16.74 -8.63
N SER A 382 17.52 -15.68 -7.96
CA SER A 382 17.88 -15.72 -6.54
C SER A 382 16.66 -15.90 -5.63
N LEU A 383 15.46 -15.69 -6.16
CA LEU A 383 14.20 -15.92 -5.44
C LEU A 383 13.58 -17.29 -5.75
N ALA A 384 14.26 -18.14 -6.52
CA ALA A 384 13.83 -19.52 -6.77
C ALA A 384 14.22 -20.49 -5.64
N GLU A 385 15.10 -20.06 -4.73
CA GLU A 385 15.59 -20.83 -3.60
C GLU A 385 15.49 -19.99 -2.33
N ILE A 386 15.33 -20.64 -1.17
CA ILE A 386 15.33 -19.96 0.14
C ILE A 386 16.74 -19.55 0.59
N THR A 387 17.78 -20.00 -0.12
CA THR A 387 19.17 -19.73 0.26
C THR A 387 19.57 -18.29 -0.07
N PRO A 388 20.16 -17.55 0.89
CA PRO A 388 20.65 -16.21 0.63
C PRO A 388 21.69 -16.16 -0.50
N ALA A 389 21.64 -15.10 -1.31
CA ALA A 389 22.64 -14.79 -2.33
C ALA A 389 24.02 -14.54 -1.68
N PRO A 390 25.06 -15.31 -2.03
CA PRO A 390 26.38 -15.20 -1.39
C PRO A 390 27.16 -13.95 -1.82
N ASP A 391 26.78 -13.30 -2.92
CA ASP A 391 27.42 -12.08 -3.42
C ASP A 391 26.85 -10.80 -2.80
N LEU A 392 25.92 -10.91 -1.84
CA LEU A 392 25.26 -9.79 -1.18
C LEU A 392 25.45 -9.87 0.35
N PRO A 393 25.32 -8.73 1.06
CA PRO A 393 25.43 -8.74 2.52
C PRO A 393 24.45 -9.72 3.15
N ALA A 394 24.93 -10.49 4.13
CA ALA A 394 24.13 -11.48 4.82
C ALA A 394 22.96 -10.83 5.57
N VAL A 395 21.80 -11.48 5.52
CA VAL A 395 20.64 -11.10 6.32
C VAL A 395 20.73 -11.83 7.66
N PRO A 396 20.73 -11.13 8.81
CA PRO A 396 20.76 -11.79 10.11
C PRO A 396 19.59 -12.78 10.27
N PRO A 397 19.79 -13.96 10.85
CA PRO A 397 18.69 -14.89 11.12
C PRO A 397 17.73 -14.29 12.15
N ILE A 398 16.48 -14.76 12.14
CA ILE A 398 15.53 -14.43 13.21
C ILE A 398 16.05 -15.11 14.48
N ALA A 399 16.31 -14.33 15.53
CA ALA A 399 16.66 -14.89 16.83
C ALA A 399 15.52 -15.80 17.29
N ALA A 400 15.85 -17.04 17.68
CA ALA A 400 14.87 -17.94 18.28
C ALA A 400 14.28 -17.23 19.50
N GLN A 401 12.95 -17.08 19.54
CA GLN A 401 12.28 -16.59 20.74
C GLN A 401 12.50 -17.66 21.82
N SER A 402 13.36 -17.34 22.79
CA SER A 402 13.64 -18.18 23.96
C SER A 402 12.52 -18.12 24.98
#